data_AF-U2QP91-F1
#
_entry.id   AF-U2QP91-F1
#
_cell.length_a   1.000
_cell.length_b   1.000
_cell.length_c   1.000
_cell.angle_alpha   90.00
_cell.angle_beta   90.00
_cell.angle_gamma   90.00
#
_symmetry.space_group_name_H-M   'P 1'
#
loop_
_entity.id
_entity.type
_entity.pdbx_description
1 polymer ?
#
loop_
_entity_poly.entity_id
_entity_poly.type
_entity_poly.pdbx_seq_one_letter_code
_entity_poly.pdbx_strand_id
1 'polypeptide(L)'
;MEKRENFGRYIKEKRKAAGLSQKELATQLFVSESAVSKWERGLSYPDMTLVTSLCEILHVSEHELLTASDDMHQREIEEQSRGYLRILKGYTWVTYLCYLAVLIPCFIGNLVTEHRLSWFFIVVGGLAMVFSFINVPVMTKTRRAEKCFWCFYGSIIYMLCVCRIVLGGNWLIMSLLGVSFGLLGIFLPIILCSWHYDWPILRHKGLICMALDTVLSYLMVFFGCLFYVKGVTGVIIAQNLWVMTVFSILAWGIFVVFRYIRCSRLMKTSITVALCGVWMFFANTLISVAYNRVVRPSVNFHNWMDFGGQNIGLVVLIIGAVMVAASMIRDVRK
;
A
#
# COMPACT_ATOMS: atom_id res chain seq x y z
N MET A 1 -20.93 -20.37 -16.53
CA MET A 1 -21.62 -21.57 -16.01
C MET A 1 -22.90 -21.16 -15.29
N GLU A 2 -22.83 -20.15 -14.42
CA GLU A 2 -23.94 -19.56 -13.66
C GLU A 2 -25.19 -19.15 -14.50
N LYS A 3 -25.00 -18.53 -15.67
CA LYS A 3 -26.11 -18.18 -16.58
C LYS A 3 -26.86 -19.40 -17.15
N ARG A 4 -26.24 -20.58 -17.19
CA ARG A 4 -26.88 -21.83 -17.65
C ARG A 4 -27.74 -22.46 -16.56
N GLU A 5 -27.25 -22.44 -15.32
CA GLU A 5 -27.97 -22.95 -14.15
C GLU A 5 -29.22 -22.12 -13.85
N ASN A 6 -29.12 -20.79 -13.93
CA ASN A 6 -30.27 -19.90 -13.72
C ASN A 6 -31.36 -20.07 -14.78
N PHE A 7 -30.96 -20.20 -16.04
CA PHE A 7 -31.87 -20.52 -17.14
C PHE A 7 -32.55 -21.89 -16.94
N GLY A 8 -31.79 -22.92 -16.56
CA GLY A 8 -32.32 -24.25 -16.26
C GLY A 8 -33.31 -24.27 -15.10
N ARG A 9 -33.00 -23.53 -14.03
CA ARG A 9 -33.89 -23.40 -12.86
C ARG A 9 -35.21 -22.71 -13.22
N TYR A 10 -35.17 -21.68 -14.06
CA TYR A 10 -36.37 -21.00 -14.52
C TYR A 10 -37.28 -21.91 -15.38
N ILE A 11 -36.69 -22.69 -16.30
CA ILE A 11 -37.44 -23.72 -17.06
C ILE A 11 -38.11 -24.71 -16.10
N LYS A 12 -37.38 -25.18 -15.08
CA LYS A 12 -37.90 -26.12 -14.09
C LYS A 12 -39.07 -25.53 -13.29
N GLU A 13 -38.98 -24.25 -12.93
CA GLU A 13 -40.02 -23.54 -12.19
C GLU A 13 -41.29 -23.40 -13.04
N LYS A 14 -41.16 -22.91 -14.27
CA LYS A 14 -42.30 -22.75 -15.20
C LYS A 14 -42.91 -24.08 -15.61
N ARG A 15 -42.10 -25.12 -15.83
CA ARG A 15 -42.62 -26.49 -16.09
C ARG A 15 -43.51 -26.97 -14.94
N LYS A 16 -43.05 -26.79 -13.70
CA LYS A 16 -43.84 -27.15 -12.51
C LYS A 16 -45.10 -26.30 -12.38
N ALA A 17 -45.03 -25.01 -12.68
CA ALA A 17 -46.20 -24.13 -12.68
C ALA A 17 -47.24 -24.52 -13.73
N ALA A 18 -46.79 -25.05 -14.88
CA ALA A 18 -47.65 -25.63 -15.92
C ALA A 18 -48.14 -27.07 -15.58
N GLY A 19 -47.75 -27.63 -14.43
CA GLY A 19 -48.18 -28.96 -13.98
C GLY A 19 -47.55 -30.14 -14.75
N LEU A 20 -46.54 -29.89 -15.59
CA LEU A 20 -45.96 -30.90 -16.48
C LEU A 20 -44.85 -31.69 -15.78
N SER A 21 -44.69 -32.99 -16.05
CA SER A 21 -43.49 -33.76 -15.70
C SER A 21 -42.32 -33.52 -16.68
N GLN A 22 -41.08 -33.88 -16.32
CA GLN A 22 -39.95 -33.77 -17.26
C GLN A 22 -40.17 -34.59 -18.53
N LYS A 23 -40.80 -35.76 -18.38
CA LYS A 23 -41.18 -36.65 -19.46
C LYS A 23 -42.26 -36.04 -20.36
N GLU A 24 -43.28 -35.41 -19.78
CA GLU A 24 -44.34 -34.73 -20.54
C GLU A 24 -43.81 -33.53 -21.33
N LEU A 25 -42.97 -32.70 -20.72
CA LEU A 25 -42.33 -31.57 -21.41
C LEU A 25 -41.42 -32.06 -22.55
N ALA A 26 -40.65 -33.14 -22.32
CA ALA A 26 -39.80 -33.75 -23.34
C ALA A 26 -40.62 -34.32 -24.50
N THR A 27 -41.77 -34.93 -24.20
CA THR A 27 -42.69 -35.49 -25.21
C THR A 27 -43.28 -34.39 -26.08
N GLN A 28 -43.72 -33.27 -25.51
CA GLN A 28 -44.28 -32.15 -26.26
C GLN A 28 -43.25 -31.41 -27.12
N LEU A 29 -41.98 -31.42 -26.71
CA LEU A 29 -40.86 -30.83 -27.46
C LEU A 29 -40.15 -31.79 -28.41
N PHE A 30 -40.60 -33.06 -28.49
CA PHE A 30 -39.96 -34.11 -29.28
C PHE A 30 -38.45 -34.30 -28.96
N VAL A 31 -38.09 -34.19 -27.68
CA VAL A 31 -36.72 -34.40 -27.18
C VAL A 31 -36.67 -35.52 -26.14
N SER A 32 -35.47 -36.00 -25.82
CA SER A 32 -35.31 -36.96 -24.72
C SER A 32 -35.54 -36.32 -23.35
N GLU A 33 -36.12 -37.05 -22.41
CA GLU A 33 -36.22 -36.63 -21.00
C GLU A 33 -34.86 -36.26 -20.41
N SER A 34 -33.80 -36.95 -20.85
CA SER A 34 -32.41 -36.66 -20.45
C SER A 34 -31.95 -35.26 -20.90
N ALA A 35 -32.46 -34.74 -22.03
CA ALA A 35 -32.13 -33.41 -22.53
C ALA A 35 -32.76 -32.34 -21.64
N VAL A 36 -34.06 -32.47 -21.31
CA VAL A 36 -34.75 -31.58 -20.36
C VAL A 36 -34.08 -31.60 -18.99
N SER A 37 -33.70 -32.78 -18.48
CA SER A 37 -32.94 -32.92 -17.23
C SER A 37 -31.57 -32.24 -17.27
N LYS A 38 -30.88 -32.23 -18.42
CA LYS A 38 -29.62 -31.51 -18.59
C LYS A 38 -29.83 -30.00 -18.67
N TRP A 39 -30.90 -29.53 -19.31
CA TRP A 39 -31.28 -28.11 -19.35
C TRP A 39 -31.61 -27.60 -17.95
N GLU A 40 -32.47 -28.29 -17.21
CA GLU A 40 -32.87 -27.92 -15.85
C GLU A 40 -31.70 -27.91 -14.84
N ARG A 41 -30.62 -28.64 -15.12
CA ARG A 41 -29.38 -28.69 -14.32
C ARG A 41 -28.29 -27.74 -14.84
N GLY A 42 -28.56 -26.95 -15.87
CA GLY A 42 -27.58 -26.02 -16.46
C GLY A 42 -26.42 -26.68 -17.21
N LEU A 43 -26.51 -27.99 -17.50
CA LEU A 43 -25.46 -28.76 -18.20
C LEU A 43 -25.45 -28.48 -19.71
N SER A 44 -26.59 -28.12 -20.30
CA SER A 44 -26.74 -27.75 -21.71
C SER A 44 -27.87 -26.74 -21.90
N TYR A 45 -27.95 -26.11 -23.07
CA TYR A 45 -29.09 -25.28 -23.47
C TYR A 45 -30.00 -26.06 -24.44
N PRO A 46 -31.31 -25.73 -24.49
CA PRO A 46 -32.14 -26.09 -25.63
C PRO A 46 -31.57 -25.45 -26.89
N ASP A 47 -31.71 -26.16 -28.02
CA ASP A 47 -31.35 -25.61 -29.31
C ASP A 47 -32.21 -24.37 -29.61
N MET A 48 -31.68 -23.41 -30.37
CA MET A 48 -32.36 -22.15 -30.68
C MET A 48 -33.73 -22.40 -31.34
N THR A 49 -33.83 -23.46 -32.14
CA THR A 49 -35.06 -23.92 -32.80
C THR A 49 -36.14 -24.40 -31.83
N LEU A 50 -35.76 -24.83 -30.62
CA LEU A 50 -36.66 -25.34 -29.59
C LEU A 50 -37.12 -24.25 -28.61
N VAL A 51 -36.49 -23.07 -28.63
CA VAL A 51 -36.76 -21.98 -27.67
C VAL A 51 -38.20 -21.46 -27.83
N THR A 52 -38.66 -21.24 -29.06
CA THR A 52 -40.01 -20.74 -29.34
C THR A 52 -41.08 -21.74 -28.87
N SER A 53 -40.92 -23.03 -29.20
CA SER A 53 -41.84 -24.09 -28.76
C SER A 53 -41.83 -24.29 -27.23
N LEU A 54 -40.66 -24.16 -26.61
CA LEU A 54 -40.52 -24.20 -25.15
C LEU A 54 -41.27 -23.04 -24.49
N CYS A 55 -41.17 -21.83 -25.06
CA CYS A 55 -41.90 -20.64 -24.61
C CYS A 55 -43.42 -20.82 -24.70
N GLU A 56 -43.92 -21.38 -25.81
CA GLU A 56 -45.35 -21.66 -26.01
C GLU A 56 -45.90 -22.64 -24.97
N ILE A 57 -45.20 -23.76 -24.74
CA ILE A 57 -45.61 -24.80 -23.78
C ILE A 57 -45.56 -24.30 -22.34
N LEU A 58 -44.56 -23.47 -22.02
CA LEU A 58 -44.39 -22.90 -20.69
C LEU A 58 -45.19 -21.60 -20.46
N HIS A 59 -45.93 -21.14 -21.47
CA HIS A 59 -46.71 -19.90 -21.46
C HIS A 59 -45.89 -18.67 -21.02
N VAL A 60 -44.68 -18.54 -21.55
CA VAL A 60 -43.76 -17.41 -21.29
C VAL A 60 -43.28 -16.81 -22.61
N SER A 61 -43.07 -15.50 -22.65
CA SER A 61 -42.47 -14.88 -23.84
C SER A 61 -40.97 -15.20 -23.93
N GLU A 62 -40.41 -15.19 -25.14
CA GLU A 62 -38.96 -15.36 -25.33
C GLU A 62 -38.16 -14.28 -24.58
N HIS A 63 -38.68 -13.05 -24.55
CA HIS A 63 -38.10 -11.96 -23.78
C HIS A 63 -38.14 -12.25 -22.28
N GLU A 64 -39.25 -12.80 -21.75
CA GLU A 64 -39.39 -13.18 -20.35
C GLU A 64 -38.45 -14.35 -20.00
N LEU A 65 -38.32 -15.36 -20.87
CA LEU A 65 -37.41 -16.50 -20.68
C LEU A 65 -35.94 -16.05 -20.54
N LEU A 66 -35.53 -15.07 -21.34
CA LEU A 66 -34.16 -14.53 -21.32
C LEU A 66 -33.95 -13.57 -20.14
N THR A 67 -34.90 -12.67 -19.87
CA THR A 67 -34.79 -11.65 -18.81
C THR A 67 -34.90 -12.24 -17.41
N ALA A 68 -35.79 -13.22 -17.20
CA ALA A 68 -35.99 -13.81 -15.88
C ALA A 68 -34.77 -14.63 -15.40
N SER A 69 -33.94 -15.12 -16.34
CA SER A 69 -32.66 -15.76 -16.00
C SER A 69 -31.64 -14.78 -15.41
N ASP A 70 -31.68 -13.51 -15.85
CA ASP A 70 -30.85 -12.43 -15.32
C ASP A 70 -31.44 -11.86 -14.01
N ASP A 71 -32.77 -11.79 -13.86
CA ASP A 71 -33.44 -11.37 -12.61
C ASP A 71 -33.23 -12.33 -11.44
N MET A 72 -33.27 -13.65 -11.70
CA MET A 72 -33.00 -14.67 -10.68
C MET A 72 -31.54 -14.63 -10.21
N HIS A 73 -30.61 -14.40 -11.13
CA HIS A 73 -29.20 -14.19 -10.82
C HIS A 73 -29.01 -12.93 -9.96
N GLN A 74 -29.70 -11.84 -10.29
CA GLN A 74 -29.65 -10.59 -9.53
C GLN A 74 -30.17 -10.77 -8.10
N ARG A 75 -31.26 -11.52 -7.91
CA ARG A 75 -31.79 -11.83 -6.57
C ARG A 75 -30.83 -12.66 -5.74
N GLU A 76 -30.15 -13.65 -6.33
CA GLU A 76 -29.13 -14.42 -5.62
C GLU A 76 -27.95 -13.56 -5.19
N ILE A 77 -27.46 -12.69 -6.09
CA ILE A 77 -26.40 -11.74 -5.77
C ILE A 77 -26.85 -10.80 -4.63
N GLU A 78 -28.09 -10.33 -4.67
CA GLU A 78 -28.65 -9.49 -3.61
C GLU A 78 -28.77 -10.24 -2.28
N GLU A 79 -29.28 -11.47 -2.25
CA GLU A 79 -29.39 -12.28 -1.03
C GLU A 79 -28.02 -12.61 -0.43
N GLN A 80 -27.05 -13.00 -1.28
CA GLN A 80 -25.67 -13.22 -0.87
C GLN A 80 -25.05 -11.92 -0.33
N SER A 81 -25.31 -10.78 -0.95
CA SER A 81 -24.83 -9.47 -0.47
C SER A 81 -25.45 -9.10 0.88
N ARG A 82 -26.73 -9.43 1.11
CA ARG A 82 -27.42 -9.19 2.39
C ARG A 82 -26.87 -10.07 3.52
N GLY A 83 -26.51 -11.32 3.22
CA GLY A 83 -25.81 -12.20 4.16
C GLY A 83 -24.44 -11.64 4.55
N TYR A 84 -23.63 -11.29 3.55
CA TYR A 84 -22.32 -10.68 3.75
C TYR A 84 -22.37 -9.37 4.56
N LEU A 85 -23.30 -8.47 4.22
CA LEU A 85 -23.49 -7.20 4.93
C LEU A 85 -23.96 -7.40 6.37
N ARG A 86 -24.76 -8.43 6.67
CA ARG A 86 -25.16 -8.78 8.04
C ARG A 86 -23.95 -9.20 8.88
N ILE A 87 -23.10 -10.07 8.33
CA ILE A 87 -21.86 -10.50 9.00
C ILE A 87 -20.95 -9.29 9.25
N LEU A 88 -20.77 -8.44 8.25
CA LEU A 88 -19.92 -7.25 8.35
C LEU A 88 -20.41 -6.27 9.42
N LYS A 89 -21.72 -6.00 9.46
CA LYS A 89 -22.35 -5.17 10.50
C LYS A 89 -22.16 -5.80 11.88
N GLY A 90 -22.39 -7.10 12.02
CA GLY A 90 -22.18 -7.82 13.27
C GLY A 90 -20.73 -7.71 13.76
N TYR A 91 -19.77 -7.95 12.87
CA TYR A 91 -18.35 -7.76 13.14
C TYR A 91 -18.04 -6.33 13.61
N THR A 92 -18.46 -5.30 12.87
CA THR A 92 -18.22 -3.90 13.25
C THR A 92 -18.80 -3.59 14.63
N TRP A 93 -20.04 -4.00 14.91
CA TRP A 93 -20.67 -3.83 16.22
C TRP A 93 -19.91 -4.53 17.35
N VAL A 94 -19.46 -5.77 17.13
CA VAL A 94 -18.65 -6.50 18.11
C VAL A 94 -17.35 -5.75 18.39
N THR A 95 -16.64 -5.27 17.36
CA THR A 95 -15.41 -4.49 17.59
C THR A 95 -15.66 -3.18 18.35
N TYR A 96 -16.78 -2.49 18.09
CA TYR A 96 -17.15 -1.28 18.82
C TYR A 96 -17.46 -1.56 20.28
N LEU A 97 -18.14 -2.67 20.56
CA LEU A 97 -18.39 -3.12 21.93
C LEU A 97 -17.06 -3.43 22.64
N CYS A 98 -16.10 -4.09 21.98
CA CYS A 98 -14.77 -4.30 22.53
C CYS A 98 -14.04 -2.98 22.84
N TYR A 99 -14.11 -1.97 21.97
CA TYR A 99 -13.50 -0.67 22.25
C TYR A 99 -14.16 0.02 23.44
N LEU A 100 -15.48 -0.01 23.55
CA LEU A 100 -16.21 0.54 24.70
C LEU A 100 -15.86 -0.21 26.00
N ALA A 101 -15.72 -1.53 25.94
CA ALA A 101 -15.31 -2.35 27.08
C ALA A 101 -13.91 -2.00 27.60
N VAL A 102 -13.03 -1.44 26.76
CA VAL A 102 -11.73 -0.90 27.18
C VAL A 102 -11.85 0.56 27.63
N LEU A 103 -12.56 1.40 26.89
CA LEU A 103 -12.66 2.83 27.16
C LEU A 103 -13.40 3.14 28.47
N ILE A 104 -14.47 2.43 28.80
CA ILE A 104 -15.30 2.71 29.98
C ILE A 104 -14.51 2.47 31.28
N PRO A 105 -13.87 1.31 31.50
CA PRO A 105 -13.04 1.11 32.69
C PRO A 105 -11.85 2.06 32.75
N CYS A 106 -11.19 2.37 31.62
CA CYS A 106 -10.09 3.32 31.60
C CYS A 106 -10.54 4.75 31.94
N PHE A 107 -11.73 5.15 31.48
CA PHE A 107 -12.31 6.45 31.80
C PHE A 107 -12.61 6.58 33.29
N ILE A 108 -13.33 5.60 33.86
CA ILE A 108 -13.69 5.58 35.28
C ILE A 108 -12.44 5.50 36.13
N GLY A 109 -11.51 4.58 35.81
CA GLY A 109 -10.26 4.41 36.53
C GLY A 109 -9.46 5.70 36.60
N ASN A 110 -9.27 6.38 35.46
CA ASN A 110 -8.52 7.63 35.42
C ASN A 110 -9.17 8.74 36.26
N LEU A 111 -10.51 8.87 36.16
CA LEU A 111 -11.25 9.87 36.92
C LEU A 111 -11.21 9.61 38.44
N VAL A 112 -11.16 8.33 38.84
CA VAL A 112 -11.04 7.93 40.25
C VAL A 112 -9.63 8.17 40.78
N THR A 113 -8.60 7.89 39.99
CA THR A 113 -7.20 7.99 40.46
C THR A 113 -6.62 9.39 40.40
N GLU A 114 -6.88 10.13 39.33
CA GLU A 114 -6.24 11.44 39.07
C GLU A 114 -7.24 12.60 39.11
N HIS A 115 -8.54 12.33 39.20
CA HIS A 115 -9.61 13.34 39.12
C HIS A 115 -9.54 14.24 37.88
N ARG A 116 -8.82 13.79 36.85
CA ARG A 116 -8.58 14.47 35.56
C ARG A 116 -8.45 13.42 34.46
N LEU A 117 -8.63 13.84 33.21
CA LEU A 117 -8.49 12.96 32.04
C LEU A 117 -7.12 13.15 31.39
N SER A 118 -6.13 12.40 31.88
CA SER A 118 -4.75 12.36 31.37
C SER A 118 -4.50 11.15 30.44
N TRP A 119 -4.13 9.99 30.99
CA TRP A 119 -3.76 8.77 30.27
C TRP A 119 -4.92 8.13 29.51
N PHE A 120 -6.17 8.46 29.87
CA PHE A 120 -7.36 8.09 29.11
C PHE A 120 -7.23 8.44 27.62
N PHE A 121 -6.75 9.65 27.30
CA PHE A 121 -6.58 10.08 25.90
C PHE A 121 -5.46 9.32 25.19
N ILE A 122 -4.48 8.78 25.93
CA ILE A 122 -3.44 7.91 25.36
C ILE A 122 -4.08 6.58 24.92
N VAL A 123 -4.97 6.02 25.74
CA VAL A 123 -5.74 4.81 25.40
C VAL A 123 -6.62 5.05 24.18
N VAL A 124 -7.29 6.21 24.09
CA VAL A 124 -8.05 6.60 22.90
C VAL A 124 -7.17 6.60 21.64
N GLY A 125 -5.95 7.15 21.73
CA GLY A 125 -4.99 7.13 20.63
C GLY A 125 -4.59 5.71 20.20
N GLY A 126 -4.30 4.84 21.17
CA GLY A 126 -3.99 3.43 20.90
C GLY A 126 -5.15 2.67 20.25
N LEU A 127 -6.38 2.88 20.73
CA LEU A 127 -7.57 2.29 20.10
C LEU A 127 -7.86 2.86 18.72
N ALA A 128 -7.57 4.15 18.48
CA ALA A 128 -7.68 4.76 17.15
C ALA A 128 -6.69 4.14 16.14
N MET A 129 -5.49 3.76 16.59
CA MET A 129 -4.54 3.01 15.77
C MET A 129 -5.10 1.63 15.38
N VAL A 130 -5.66 0.89 16.35
CA VAL A 130 -6.29 -0.42 16.12
C VAL A 130 -7.50 -0.29 15.18
N PHE A 131 -8.35 0.71 15.41
CA PHE A 131 -9.50 1.02 14.56
C PHE A 131 -9.09 1.26 13.10
N SER A 132 -7.95 1.92 12.88
CA SER A 132 -7.44 2.23 11.54
C SER A 132 -7.20 0.97 10.70
N PHE A 133 -6.72 -0.13 11.30
CA PHE A 133 -6.50 -1.39 10.57
C PHE A 133 -7.73 -2.30 10.53
N ILE A 134 -8.53 -2.30 11.59
CA ILE A 134 -9.64 -3.26 11.75
C ILE A 134 -10.92 -2.78 11.07
N ASN A 135 -11.27 -1.50 11.22
CA ASN A 135 -12.58 -0.98 10.83
C ASN A 135 -12.54 -0.13 9.55
N VAL A 136 -11.48 0.66 9.33
CA VAL A 136 -11.41 1.52 8.13
C VAL A 136 -11.45 0.72 6.81
N PRO A 137 -10.76 -0.43 6.66
CA PRO A 137 -10.85 -1.22 5.42
C PRO A 137 -12.25 -1.80 5.19
N VAL A 138 -12.99 -2.05 6.27
CA VAL A 138 -14.37 -2.56 6.25
C VAL A 138 -15.37 -1.46 5.88
N MET A 139 -15.20 -0.26 6.42
CA MET A 139 -16.09 0.88 6.19
C MET A 139 -15.91 1.50 4.80
N THR A 140 -14.73 1.32 4.19
CA THR A 140 -14.38 2.00 2.94
C THR A 140 -14.45 1.06 1.74
N LYS A 141 -15.24 1.43 0.73
CA LYS A 141 -15.35 0.65 -0.51
C LYS A 141 -14.20 0.91 -1.47
N THR A 142 -13.71 2.13 -1.51
CA THR A 142 -12.68 2.61 -2.44
C THR A 142 -11.40 3.01 -1.72
N ARG A 143 -10.25 2.71 -2.34
CA ARG A 143 -8.89 3.07 -1.88
C ARG A 143 -8.65 2.75 -0.40
N ARG A 144 -8.97 1.51 0.01
CA ARG A 144 -8.91 1.03 1.39
C ARG A 144 -7.55 1.26 2.05
N ALA A 145 -6.48 0.89 1.35
CA ALA A 145 -5.11 1.02 1.87
C ALA A 145 -4.71 2.49 2.13
N GLU A 146 -5.09 3.41 1.22
CA GLU A 146 -4.82 4.84 1.38
C GLU A 146 -5.55 5.42 2.60
N LYS A 147 -6.84 5.13 2.74
CA LYS A 147 -7.64 5.63 3.88
C LYS A 147 -7.15 5.03 5.20
N CYS A 148 -6.83 3.73 5.20
CA CYS A 148 -6.21 3.05 6.35
C CYS A 148 -4.90 3.73 6.76
N PHE A 149 -4.04 4.06 5.78
CA PHE A 149 -2.77 4.73 6.03
C PHE A 149 -2.98 6.12 6.66
N TRP A 150 -3.86 6.96 6.09
CA TRP A 150 -4.08 8.31 6.61
C TRP A 150 -4.75 8.31 7.99
N CYS A 151 -5.70 7.39 8.23
CA CYS A 151 -6.28 7.21 9.56
C CYS A 151 -5.23 6.75 10.59
N PHE A 152 -4.39 5.78 10.22
CA PHE A 152 -3.34 5.27 11.10
C PHE A 152 -2.30 6.36 11.41
N TYR A 153 -1.82 7.07 10.38
CA TYR A 153 -0.90 8.18 10.52
C TYR A 153 -1.46 9.29 11.43
N GLY A 154 -2.73 9.68 11.22
CA GLY A 154 -3.42 10.64 12.06
C GLY A 154 -3.56 10.17 13.51
N SER A 155 -3.85 8.89 13.74
CA SER A 155 -3.96 8.32 15.09
C SER A 155 -2.64 8.31 15.84
N ILE A 156 -1.51 8.06 15.17
CA ILE A 156 -0.17 8.17 15.77
C ILE A 156 0.13 9.63 16.13
N ILE A 157 -0.12 10.58 15.22
CA ILE A 157 0.11 12.01 15.50
C ILE A 157 -0.72 12.44 16.71
N TYR A 158 -2.01 12.08 16.74
CA TYR A 158 -2.88 12.35 17.89
C TYR A 158 -2.28 11.78 19.18
N MET A 159 -1.88 10.51 19.17
CA MET A 159 -1.30 9.84 20.33
C MET A 159 -0.02 10.54 20.81
N LEU A 160 0.88 10.93 19.90
CA LEU A 160 2.11 11.66 20.23
C LEU A 160 1.81 13.03 20.85
N CYS A 161 0.85 13.78 20.31
CA CYS A 161 0.42 15.06 20.85
C CYS A 161 -0.15 14.91 22.27
N VAL A 162 -1.00 13.90 22.51
CA VAL A 162 -1.53 13.61 23.84
C VAL A 162 -0.41 13.20 24.80
N CYS A 163 0.47 12.30 24.39
CA CYS A 163 1.62 11.89 25.21
C CYS A 163 2.49 13.08 25.61
N ARG A 164 2.68 14.06 24.70
CA ARG A 164 3.39 15.31 25.01
C ARG A 164 2.67 16.18 26.05
N ILE A 165 1.35 16.25 26.01
CA ILE A 165 0.54 17.00 26.97
C ILE A 165 0.64 16.35 28.36
N VAL A 166 0.56 15.02 28.43
CA VAL A 166 0.54 14.26 29.69
C VAL A 166 1.93 14.14 30.32
N LEU A 167 2.95 13.74 29.55
CA LEU A 167 4.30 13.43 30.05
C LEU A 167 5.23 14.66 30.05
N GLY A 168 4.87 15.73 29.35
CA GLY A 168 5.75 16.89 29.17
C GLY A 168 6.95 16.61 28.25
N GLY A 169 7.95 17.50 28.29
CA GLY A 169 9.25 17.34 27.60
C GLY A 169 9.31 17.81 26.13
N ASN A 170 10.49 18.10 25.60
CA ASN A 170 10.65 18.70 24.25
C ASN A 170 10.99 17.66 23.17
N TRP A 171 10.25 16.55 23.12
CA TRP A 171 10.49 15.46 22.17
C TRP A 171 9.46 15.38 21.03
N LEU A 172 8.33 16.09 21.12
CA LEU A 172 7.21 15.97 20.18
C LEU A 172 7.63 16.22 18.73
N ILE A 173 8.35 17.32 18.46
CA ILE A 173 8.76 17.68 17.10
C ILE A 173 9.64 16.58 16.51
N MET A 174 10.58 16.05 17.30
CA MET A 174 11.47 14.99 16.84
C MET A 174 10.71 13.69 16.54
N SER A 175 9.77 13.30 17.41
CA SER A 175 8.94 12.12 17.17
C SER A 175 8.03 12.28 15.95
N LEU A 176 7.44 13.46 15.75
CA LEU A 176 6.62 13.74 14.56
C LEU A 176 7.47 13.62 13.29
N LEU A 177 8.63 14.30 13.23
CA LEU A 177 9.51 14.25 12.06
C LEU A 177 10.00 12.83 11.76
N GLY A 178 10.42 12.09 12.79
CA GLY A 178 10.88 10.70 12.64
C GLY A 178 9.78 9.75 12.14
N VAL A 179 8.57 9.85 12.71
CA VAL A 179 7.42 9.05 12.28
C VAL A 179 6.99 9.43 10.86
N SER A 180 6.94 10.72 10.53
CA SER A 180 6.65 11.21 9.19
C SER A 180 7.67 10.69 8.19
N PHE A 181 8.97 10.80 8.48
CA PHE A 181 10.04 10.34 7.60
C PHE A 181 9.94 8.83 7.36
N GLY A 182 9.77 8.03 8.40
CA GLY A 182 9.67 6.57 8.27
C GLY A 182 8.43 6.12 7.50
N LEU A 183 7.25 6.63 7.86
CA LEU A 183 5.99 6.21 7.24
C LEU A 183 5.85 6.75 5.81
N LEU A 184 6.16 8.02 5.56
CA LEU A 184 6.04 8.58 4.22
C LEU A 184 7.12 8.03 3.29
N GLY A 185 8.36 7.82 3.74
CA GLY A 185 9.41 7.24 2.89
C GLY A 185 9.04 5.86 2.34
N ILE A 186 8.32 5.05 3.12
CA ILE A 186 7.89 3.71 2.70
C ILE A 186 6.58 3.74 1.91
N PHE A 187 5.55 4.42 2.42
CA PHE A 187 4.19 4.29 1.89
C PHE A 187 3.82 5.36 0.85
N LEU A 188 4.51 6.50 0.81
CA LEU A 188 4.20 7.57 -0.15
C LEU A 188 4.34 7.14 -1.61
N PRO A 189 5.39 6.39 -2.03
CA PRO A 189 5.47 5.90 -3.41
C PRO A 189 4.26 5.03 -3.80
N ILE A 190 3.79 4.19 -2.87
CA ILE A 190 2.65 3.29 -3.05
C ILE A 190 1.36 4.12 -3.19
N ILE A 191 1.17 5.11 -2.32
CA ILE A 191 -0.01 5.99 -2.33
C ILE A 191 -0.05 6.81 -3.62
N LEU A 192 1.06 7.44 -4.01
CA LEU A 192 1.11 8.24 -5.23
C LEU A 192 0.86 7.38 -6.47
N CYS A 193 1.32 6.13 -6.51
CA CYS A 193 1.00 5.20 -7.59
C CYS A 193 -0.51 4.97 -7.76
N SER A 194 -1.29 5.00 -6.67
CA SER A 194 -2.76 4.85 -6.72
C SER A 194 -3.51 6.07 -7.28
N TRP A 195 -2.87 7.24 -7.27
CA TRP A 195 -3.49 8.48 -7.75
C TRP A 195 -3.45 8.59 -9.28
N HIS A 196 -4.63 8.75 -9.90
CA HIS A 196 -4.82 8.87 -11.34
C HIS A 196 -5.29 10.29 -11.74
N TYR A 197 -4.79 11.32 -11.07
CA TYR A 197 -5.13 12.71 -11.39
C TYR A 197 -4.23 13.27 -12.51
N ASP A 198 -4.81 14.05 -13.43
CA ASP A 198 -4.11 14.64 -14.59
C ASP A 198 -3.21 15.85 -14.26
N TRP A 199 -2.92 16.09 -12.98
CA TRP A 199 -2.14 17.25 -12.57
C TRP A 199 -0.67 17.12 -13.01
N PRO A 200 -0.05 18.17 -13.60
CA PRO A 200 1.31 18.11 -14.13
C PRO A 200 2.36 17.65 -13.10
N ILE A 201 2.21 18.07 -11.84
CA ILE A 201 3.12 17.74 -10.74
C ILE A 201 3.11 16.23 -10.47
N LEU A 202 1.93 15.60 -10.54
CA LEU A 202 1.76 14.16 -10.28
C LEU A 202 2.30 13.27 -11.40
N ARG A 203 2.81 13.83 -12.51
CA ARG A 203 3.59 13.07 -13.51
C ARG A 203 4.97 12.67 -12.96
N HIS A 204 5.51 13.45 -12.02
CA HIS A 204 6.84 13.23 -11.44
C HIS A 204 6.76 12.62 -10.03
N LYS A 205 5.93 11.59 -9.84
CA LYS A 205 5.69 10.93 -8.53
C LYS A 205 6.97 10.59 -7.76
N GLY A 206 7.97 10.01 -8.43
CA GLY A 206 9.24 9.67 -7.80
C GLY A 206 10.05 10.89 -7.33
N LEU A 207 9.96 12.02 -8.05
CA LEU A 207 10.62 13.27 -7.65
C LEU A 207 9.97 13.82 -6.38
N ILE A 208 8.64 13.74 -6.28
CA ILE A 208 7.90 14.17 -5.09
C ILE A 208 8.34 13.36 -3.86
N CYS A 209 8.42 12.03 -3.98
CA CYS A 209 8.90 11.18 -2.89
C CYS A 209 10.32 11.58 -2.45
N MET A 210 11.26 11.62 -3.40
CA MET A 210 12.65 11.97 -3.10
C MET A 210 12.79 13.36 -2.47
N ALA A 211 12.06 14.35 -2.99
CA ALA A 211 12.06 15.70 -2.44
C ALA A 211 11.50 15.74 -1.02
N LEU A 212 10.37 15.06 -0.76
CA LEU A 212 9.76 15.03 0.56
C LEU A 212 10.66 14.34 1.59
N ASP A 213 11.23 13.18 1.24
CA ASP A 213 12.14 12.45 2.13
C ASP A 213 13.41 13.26 2.43
N THR A 214 13.92 14.00 1.43
CA THR A 214 15.05 14.91 1.62
C THR A 214 14.66 16.05 2.56
N VAL A 215 13.50 16.70 2.37
CA VAL A 215 13.06 17.78 3.28
C VAL A 215 12.88 17.27 4.71
N LEU A 216 12.23 16.13 4.89
CA LEU A 216 12.00 15.55 6.22
C LEU A 216 13.30 15.16 6.92
N SER A 217 14.26 14.59 6.20
CA SER A 217 15.57 14.26 6.78
C SER A 217 16.38 15.50 7.16
N TYR A 218 16.36 16.57 6.36
CA TYR A 218 16.99 17.85 6.72
C TYR A 218 16.34 18.49 7.95
N LEU A 219 15.00 18.49 8.02
CA LEU A 219 14.27 18.98 9.19
C LEU A 219 14.63 18.17 10.44
N MET A 220 14.74 16.84 10.31
CA MET A 220 15.12 15.97 11.41
C MET A 220 16.53 16.28 11.94
N VAL A 221 17.50 16.50 11.06
CA VAL A 221 18.86 16.92 11.46
C VAL A 221 18.86 18.31 12.10
N PHE A 222 18.15 19.27 11.50
CA PHE A 222 18.06 20.64 12.00
C PHE A 222 17.46 20.70 13.41
N PHE A 223 16.28 20.12 13.62
CA PHE A 223 15.63 20.10 14.93
C PHE A 223 16.36 19.18 15.91
N GLY A 224 17.01 18.12 15.43
CA GLY A 224 17.91 17.29 16.22
C GLY A 224 19.04 18.12 16.85
N CYS A 225 19.70 18.96 16.04
CA CYS A 225 20.73 19.87 16.54
C CYS A 225 20.16 20.88 17.56
N LEU A 226 19.00 21.48 17.26
CA LEU A 226 18.40 22.51 18.13
C LEU A 226 18.00 21.97 19.51
N PHE A 227 17.43 20.76 19.58
CA PHE A 227 16.89 20.23 20.82
C PHE A 227 17.85 19.37 21.64
N TYR A 228 18.81 18.70 20.99
CA TYR A 228 19.64 17.68 21.65
C TYR A 228 21.12 18.03 21.76
N VAL A 229 21.60 19.06 21.07
CA VAL A 229 23.01 19.50 21.17
C VAL A 229 23.13 20.64 22.17
N LYS A 230 23.87 20.40 23.27
CA LYS A 230 24.19 21.46 24.24
C LYS A 230 25.14 22.47 23.62
N GLY A 231 24.84 23.77 23.76
CA GLY A 231 25.67 24.85 23.21
C GLY A 231 25.63 24.93 21.68
N VAL A 232 24.48 24.62 21.07
CA VAL A 232 24.32 24.66 19.61
C VAL A 232 24.66 26.05 19.06
N THR A 233 25.56 26.09 18.08
CA THR A 233 25.89 27.29 17.31
C THR A 233 25.47 27.09 15.86
N GLY A 234 25.29 28.20 15.13
CA GLY A 234 24.97 28.13 13.69
C GLY A 234 26.00 27.32 12.88
N VAL A 235 27.26 27.31 13.33
CA VAL A 235 28.34 26.51 12.74
C VAL A 235 28.08 25.02 12.89
N ILE A 236 27.68 24.55 14.08
CA ILE A 236 27.40 23.14 14.33
C ILE A 236 26.20 22.67 13.49
N ILE A 237 25.16 23.50 13.37
CA ILE A 237 24.01 23.20 12.52
C ILE A 237 24.44 23.08 11.06
N ALA A 238 25.20 24.06 10.55
CA ALA A 238 25.71 24.03 9.19
C ALA A 238 26.56 22.79 8.90
N GLN A 239 27.40 22.37 9.86
CA GLN A 239 28.21 21.15 9.75
C GLN A 239 27.35 19.90 9.62
N ASN A 240 26.33 19.72 10.47
CA ASN A 240 25.46 18.55 10.41
C ASN A 240 24.59 18.53 9.15
N LEU A 241 24.10 19.70 8.69
CA LEU A 241 23.38 19.82 7.43
C LEU A 241 24.28 19.52 6.22
N TRP A 242 25.56 19.90 6.28
CA TRP A 242 26.53 19.52 5.26
C TRP A 242 26.73 18.01 5.20
N VAL A 243 26.90 17.35 6.35
CA VAL A 243 26.98 15.89 6.42
C VAL A 243 25.75 15.25 5.80
N MET A 244 24.55 15.72 6.15
CA MET A 244 23.29 15.25 5.54
C MET A 244 23.26 15.44 4.01
N THR A 245 23.83 16.54 3.52
CA THR A 245 23.97 16.80 2.07
C THR A 245 24.84 15.77 1.39
N VAL A 246 26.00 15.43 1.99
CA VAL A 246 26.91 14.40 1.45
C VAL A 246 26.21 13.04 1.33
N PHE A 247 25.40 12.64 2.32
CA PHE A 247 24.60 11.41 2.23
C PHE A 247 23.47 11.51 1.19
N SER A 248 22.81 12.65 1.11
CA SER A 248 21.70 12.88 0.17
C SER A 248 22.16 12.82 -1.29
N ILE A 249 23.38 13.29 -1.60
CA ILE A 249 23.95 13.26 -2.96
C ILE A 249 23.99 11.83 -3.51
N LEU A 250 24.38 10.84 -2.69
CA LEU A 250 24.38 9.44 -3.11
C LEU A 250 22.97 8.97 -3.46
N ALA A 251 21.99 9.21 -2.58
CA ALA A 251 20.61 8.80 -2.79
C ALA A 251 20.01 9.43 -4.06
N TRP A 252 20.24 10.73 -4.27
CA TRP A 252 19.83 11.44 -5.48
C TRP A 252 20.55 10.94 -6.73
N GLY A 253 21.85 10.64 -6.64
CA GLY A 253 22.62 10.04 -7.73
C GLY A 253 22.04 8.71 -8.19
N ILE A 254 21.74 7.81 -7.24
CA ILE A 254 21.08 6.52 -7.54
C ILE A 254 19.71 6.75 -8.18
N PHE A 255 18.90 7.65 -7.62
CA PHE A 255 17.58 7.97 -8.16
C PHE A 255 17.65 8.45 -9.62
N VAL A 256 18.59 9.35 -9.95
CA VAL A 256 18.77 9.87 -11.31
C VAL A 256 19.15 8.76 -12.29
N VAL A 257 20.08 7.88 -11.90
CA VAL A 257 20.53 6.74 -12.72
C VAL A 257 19.35 5.83 -13.08
N PHE A 258 18.52 5.48 -12.10
CA PHE A 258 17.40 4.59 -12.35
C PHE A 258 16.26 5.25 -13.14
N ARG A 259 15.91 6.50 -12.80
CA ARG A 259 14.70 7.15 -13.31
C ARG A 259 14.90 7.87 -14.64
N TYR A 260 16.04 8.52 -14.85
CA TYR A 260 16.24 9.46 -15.97
C TYR A 260 17.27 8.99 -16.99
N ILE A 261 18.30 8.24 -16.59
CA ILE A 261 19.28 7.72 -17.55
C ILE A 261 18.65 6.62 -18.40
N ARG A 262 18.74 6.77 -19.73
CA ARG A 262 18.26 5.80 -20.72
C ARG A 262 19.38 4.85 -21.13
N CYS A 263 19.56 3.78 -20.36
CA CYS A 263 20.51 2.71 -20.66
C CYS A 263 19.98 1.35 -20.20
N SER A 264 20.68 0.26 -20.57
CA SER A 264 20.31 -1.11 -20.19
C SER A 264 20.27 -1.29 -18.67
N ARG A 265 19.50 -2.27 -18.17
CA ARG A 265 19.41 -2.54 -16.73
C ARG A 265 20.79 -2.84 -16.11
N LEU A 266 21.65 -3.54 -16.84
CA LEU A 266 23.01 -3.85 -16.42
C LEU A 266 23.88 -2.60 -16.37
N MET A 267 23.76 -1.72 -17.37
CA MET A 267 24.43 -0.43 -17.36
C MET A 267 24.03 0.40 -16.14
N LYS A 268 22.74 0.49 -15.84
CA LYS A 268 22.25 1.20 -14.63
C LYS A 268 22.88 0.66 -13.36
N THR A 269 22.87 -0.67 -13.18
CA THR A 269 23.48 -1.28 -12.00
C THR A 269 24.98 -1.01 -11.92
N SER A 270 25.70 -1.06 -13.05
CA SER A 270 27.15 -0.81 -13.07
C SER A 270 27.50 0.64 -12.72
N ILE A 271 26.74 1.62 -13.26
CA ILE A 271 26.90 3.03 -12.92
C ILE A 271 26.61 3.27 -11.44
N THR A 272 25.57 2.63 -10.89
CA THR A 272 25.26 2.73 -9.46
C THR A 272 26.38 2.17 -8.59
N VAL A 273 26.95 1.00 -8.92
CA VAL A 273 28.08 0.44 -8.17
C VAL A 273 29.29 1.37 -8.23
N ALA A 274 29.62 1.90 -9.41
CA ALA A 274 30.70 2.87 -9.56
C ALA A 274 30.45 4.14 -8.73
N LEU A 275 29.23 4.68 -8.76
CA LEU A 275 28.83 5.86 -8.00
C LEU A 275 28.90 5.63 -6.49
N CYS A 276 28.50 4.45 -6.00
CA CYS A 276 28.70 4.05 -4.60
C CYS A 276 30.19 3.97 -4.24
N GLY A 277 31.04 3.43 -5.12
CA GLY A 277 32.48 3.38 -4.93
C GLY A 277 33.12 4.77 -4.83
N VAL A 278 32.78 5.68 -5.74
CA VAL A 278 33.21 7.10 -5.68
C VAL A 278 32.78 7.72 -4.35
N TRP A 279 31.50 7.54 -3.97
CA TRP A 279 30.99 8.11 -2.73
C TRP A 279 31.72 7.55 -1.51
N MET A 280 31.89 6.23 -1.40
CA MET A 280 32.60 5.60 -0.27
C MET A 280 34.05 6.08 -0.16
N PHE A 281 34.73 6.27 -1.29
CA PHE A 281 36.12 6.72 -1.31
C PHE A 281 36.28 8.19 -0.88
N PHE A 282 35.36 9.07 -1.30
CA PHE A 282 35.47 10.51 -1.05
C PHE A 282 34.60 11.06 0.08
N ALA A 283 33.66 10.28 0.63
CA ALA A 283 32.72 10.75 1.66
C ALA A 283 33.42 11.39 2.87
N ASN A 284 34.47 10.76 3.39
CA ASN A 284 35.23 11.30 4.53
C ASN A 284 35.90 12.63 4.20
N THR A 285 36.42 12.78 2.98
CA THR A 285 37.00 14.05 2.50
C THR A 285 35.94 15.13 2.38
N LEU A 286 34.77 14.80 1.80
CA LEU A 286 33.65 15.74 1.70
C LEU A 286 33.13 16.16 3.07
N ILE A 287 33.02 15.23 4.01
CA ILE A 287 32.61 15.51 5.39
C ILE A 287 33.66 16.39 6.10
N SER A 288 34.95 16.12 5.93
CA SER A 288 36.00 16.87 6.62
C SER A 288 36.00 18.36 6.26
N VAL A 289 35.58 18.71 5.03
CA VAL A 289 35.46 20.11 4.57
C VAL A 289 34.57 20.93 5.50
N ALA A 290 33.49 20.36 6.05
CA ALA A 290 32.63 21.05 7.01
C ALA A 290 33.36 21.45 8.31
N TYR A 291 34.42 20.71 8.66
CA TYR A 291 35.23 20.96 9.85
C TYR A 291 36.47 21.81 9.55
N ASN A 292 36.53 22.47 8.38
CA ASN A 292 37.70 23.22 7.91
C ASN A 292 38.99 22.38 7.92
N ARG A 293 38.87 21.07 7.73
CA ARG A 293 39.99 20.12 7.62
C ARG A 293 39.88 19.39 6.29
N VAL A 294 41.00 19.19 5.61
CA VAL A 294 41.00 18.39 4.37
C VAL A 294 41.69 17.07 4.65
N VAL A 295 40.89 16.05 4.97
CA VAL A 295 41.39 14.67 5.08
C VAL A 295 41.45 14.11 3.67
N ARG A 296 42.65 13.94 3.15
CA ARG A 296 42.85 13.32 1.83
C ARG A 296 42.55 11.83 1.92
N PRO A 297 41.94 11.24 0.87
CA PRO A 297 41.76 9.80 0.85
C PRO A 297 43.12 9.12 0.74
N SER A 298 43.36 8.12 1.58
CA SER A 298 44.59 7.34 1.62
C SER A 298 44.24 5.87 1.52
N VAL A 299 45.13 5.07 0.94
CA VAL A 299 44.88 3.66 0.67
C VAL A 299 46.08 2.88 1.17
N ASN A 300 45.81 1.82 1.93
CA ASN A 300 46.85 0.92 2.40
C ASN A 300 46.30 -0.51 2.45
N PHE A 301 46.56 -1.28 1.40
CA PHE A 301 46.12 -2.67 1.29
C PHE A 301 46.83 -3.64 2.24
N HIS A 302 47.87 -3.20 2.96
CA HIS A 302 48.52 -4.01 4.00
C HIS A 302 47.85 -3.82 5.38
N ASN A 303 47.12 -2.72 5.59
CA ASN A 303 46.43 -2.42 6.85
C ASN A 303 44.95 -2.14 6.62
N TRP A 304 44.14 -3.20 6.64
CA TRP A 304 42.69 -3.11 6.44
C TRP A 304 41.91 -2.67 7.68
N MET A 305 42.51 -2.75 8.86
CA MET A 305 41.84 -2.34 10.10
C MET A 305 41.66 -0.83 10.15
N ASP A 306 42.71 -0.07 9.80
CA ASP A 306 42.67 1.39 9.86
C ASP A 306 42.15 2.04 8.56
N PHE A 307 42.36 1.39 7.41
CA PHE A 307 41.99 1.94 6.08
C PHE A 307 40.81 1.22 5.42
N GLY A 308 40.07 0.39 6.17
CA GLY A 308 39.01 -0.46 5.64
C GLY A 308 38.01 0.28 4.75
N GLY A 309 37.48 1.41 5.21
CA GLY A 309 36.51 2.20 4.44
C GLY A 309 37.03 2.69 3.08
N GLN A 310 38.26 3.23 3.04
CA GLN A 310 38.88 3.76 1.82
C GLN A 310 39.34 2.64 0.89
N ASN A 311 39.92 1.57 1.42
CA ASN A 311 40.29 0.38 0.67
C ASN A 311 39.07 -0.26 0.00
N ILE A 312 37.98 -0.46 0.76
CA ILE A 312 36.71 -1.00 0.23
C ILE A 312 36.13 -0.07 -0.84
N GLY A 313 36.10 1.25 -0.57
CA GLY A 313 35.59 2.25 -1.52
C GLY A 313 36.33 2.20 -2.86
N LEU A 314 37.67 2.10 -2.82
CA LEU A 314 38.49 1.97 -4.03
C LEU A 314 38.24 0.65 -4.78
N VAL A 315 38.15 -0.48 -4.06
CA VAL A 315 37.86 -1.78 -4.68
C VAL A 315 36.49 -1.77 -5.35
N VAL A 316 35.46 -1.25 -4.66
CA VAL A 316 34.10 -1.12 -5.22
C VAL A 316 34.10 -0.20 -6.44
N LEU A 317 34.88 0.89 -6.42
CA LEU A 317 35.03 1.79 -7.55
C LEU A 317 35.66 1.08 -8.77
N ILE A 318 36.74 0.31 -8.55
CA ILE A 318 37.40 -0.46 -9.62
C ILE A 318 36.43 -1.49 -10.21
N ILE A 319 35.74 -2.25 -9.35
CA ILE A 319 34.74 -3.24 -9.78
C ILE A 319 33.64 -2.55 -10.59
N GLY A 320 33.11 -1.42 -10.10
CA GLY A 320 32.10 -0.63 -10.78
C GLY A 320 32.57 -0.16 -12.17
N ALA A 321 33.79 0.36 -12.27
CA ALA A 321 34.38 0.79 -13.54
C ALA A 321 34.52 -0.36 -14.55
N VAL A 322 34.97 -1.54 -14.11
CA VAL A 322 35.06 -2.74 -14.94
C VAL A 322 33.67 -3.19 -15.40
N MET A 323 32.68 -3.18 -14.51
CA MET A 323 31.29 -3.53 -14.85
C MET A 323 30.68 -2.56 -15.86
N VAL A 324 30.99 -1.26 -15.76
CA VAL A 324 30.55 -0.25 -16.73
C VAL A 324 31.18 -0.56 -18.10
N ALA A 325 32.49 -0.76 -18.16
CA ALA A 325 33.19 -1.09 -19.40
C ALA A 325 32.64 -2.38 -20.06
N ALA A 326 32.43 -3.44 -19.27
CA ALA A 326 31.85 -4.69 -19.76
C ALA A 326 30.41 -4.51 -20.27
N SER A 327 29.60 -3.71 -19.57
CA SER A 327 28.23 -3.38 -19.98
C SER A 327 28.21 -2.57 -21.28
N MET A 328 29.16 -1.64 -21.46
CA MET A 328 29.27 -0.84 -22.68
C MET A 328 29.61 -1.72 -23.89
N ILE A 329 30.59 -2.62 -23.74
CA ILE A 329 30.98 -3.55 -24.81
C ILE A 329 29.80 -4.45 -25.21
N ARG A 330 29.01 -4.90 -24.22
CA ARG A 330 27.83 -5.73 -24.48
C ARG A 330 26.71 -4.97 -25.19
N ASP A 331 26.46 -3.72 -24.78
CA ASP A 331 25.39 -2.90 -25.37
C ASP A 331 25.75 -2.44 -26.79
N VAL A 332 27.03 -2.25 -27.12
CA VAL A 332 27.50 -1.96 -28.50
C VAL A 332 27.38 -3.17 -29.44
N ARG A 333 27.40 -4.40 -28.91
CA ARG A 333 27.29 -5.64 -29.70
C ARG A 333 25.84 -6.05 -30.02
N LYS A 334 24.84 -5.35 -29.51
CA LYS A 334 23.41 -5.61 -29.74
C LYS A 334 22.80 -4.63 -30.71
#